data_AF-N1Q028-F1
#
_entry.id   AF-N1Q028-F1
#
_cell.length_a   1.000
_cell.length_b   1.000
_cell.length_c   1.000
_cell.angle_alpha   90.00
_cell.angle_beta   90.00
_cell.angle_gamma   90.00
#
_symmetry.space_group_name_H-M   'P 1'
#
loop_
_entity.id
_entity.type
_entity.pdbx_description
1 polymer ?
#
loop_
_entity_poly.entity_id
_entity_poly.type
_entity_poly.pdbx_seq_one_letter_code
_entity_poly.pdbx_strand_id
1 'polypeptide(L)'
;MSPQPSQELPADHLAAAELALNDLTDQAGKHGEDPKSTLHAPANAHKSHSWFRSLFPYDSLQNFENAWHLGNYVINRETGEKTFEDMSIYVRAGMHLLYYGSEQQNVLHTKRVRALLTEQSIKMGKQYDAPQSVDHIRPFIESFHLQSTLPELKQPDPTQYKNFNEFFARELKPNARPIAEAENDKAVSSPADCRLTAFSTIDLATKYWIKGFGFSLERLLDSAELARQFDGGGIVIARLAPQDYHRWHAPVSGKVTSITDIAGTYYTVNPQAINEAGTLDVFCENRRSVMMVERQPTKAPVAIIAVGAMLVGSIKYNPGVEVEAQIERGQCLGAFLYGGSTVIVVYPKGEVELDQDLVKNSTEQNCETLVRVGWRVGAGP
;
A
#
# COMPACT_ATOMS: atom_id res chain seq x y z
N MET A 1 1.66 -28.69 26.59
CA MET A 1 3.07 -28.24 26.61
C MET A 1 3.05 -26.78 27.04
N SER A 2 3.66 -26.46 28.18
CA SER A 2 3.79 -25.08 28.66
C SER A 2 4.62 -24.27 27.66
N PRO A 3 4.27 -23.00 27.36
CA PRO A 3 5.10 -22.17 26.49
C PRO A 3 6.43 -21.91 27.19
N GLN A 4 7.54 -22.18 26.51
CA GLN A 4 8.86 -21.76 26.97
C GLN A 4 8.91 -20.22 27.02
N PRO A 5 9.60 -19.62 28.01
CA PRO A 5 9.76 -18.18 28.08
C PRO A 5 10.53 -17.70 26.84
N SER A 6 10.00 -16.64 26.22
CA SER A 6 10.62 -15.92 25.10
C SER A 6 12.05 -15.53 25.49
N GLN A 7 13.05 -16.10 24.81
CA GLN A 7 14.40 -15.57 24.88
C GLN A 7 14.38 -14.18 24.25
N GLU A 8 14.60 -13.15 25.07
CA GLU A 8 14.87 -11.80 24.58
C GLU A 8 16.08 -11.88 23.62
N LEU A 9 15.90 -11.43 22.37
CA LEU A 9 16.99 -11.32 21.43
C LEU A 9 18.07 -10.39 22.02
N PRO A 10 19.37 -10.70 21.82
CA PRO A 10 20.46 -9.90 22.38
C PRO A 10 20.30 -8.43 22.00
N ALA A 11 20.52 -7.52 22.95
CA ALA A 11 20.41 -6.07 22.75
C ALA A 11 21.20 -5.56 21.53
N ASP A 12 22.25 -6.28 21.13
CA ASP A 12 23.10 -6.01 19.98
C ASP A 12 22.37 -6.17 18.63
N HIS A 13 21.41 -7.09 18.53
CA HIS A 13 20.59 -7.26 17.31
C HIS A 13 19.57 -6.12 17.16
N LEU A 14 18.96 -5.69 18.27
CA LEU A 14 18.08 -4.53 18.31
C LEU A 14 18.84 -3.24 17.98
N ALA A 15 20.05 -3.09 18.53
CA ALA A 15 20.93 -1.97 18.22
C ALA A 15 21.38 -2.00 16.75
N ALA A 16 21.65 -3.17 16.17
CA ALA A 16 22.01 -3.30 14.76
C ALA A 16 20.85 -3.00 13.81
N ALA A 17 19.61 -3.41 14.14
CA ALA A 17 18.42 -3.05 13.39
C ALA A 17 18.09 -1.56 13.51
N GLU A 18 18.25 -0.97 14.70
CA GLU A 18 18.10 0.47 14.94
C GLU A 18 19.20 1.27 14.22
N LEU A 19 20.45 0.79 14.23
CA LEU A 19 21.55 1.36 13.44
C LEU A 19 21.28 1.22 11.95
N ALA A 20 20.79 0.09 11.46
CA ALA A 20 20.47 -0.07 10.04
C ALA A 20 19.30 0.83 9.62
N LEU A 21 18.27 0.99 10.46
CA LEU A 21 17.14 1.90 10.20
C LEU A 21 17.58 3.37 10.28
N ASN A 22 18.39 3.71 11.28
CA ASN A 22 18.98 5.04 11.45
C ASN A 22 19.99 5.35 10.34
N ASP A 23 20.78 4.39 9.88
CA ASP A 23 21.75 4.56 8.79
C ASP A 23 21.01 4.61 7.44
N LEU A 24 19.95 3.82 7.22
CA LEU A 24 19.06 3.99 6.06
C LEU A 24 18.37 5.36 6.02
N THR A 25 17.96 5.90 7.18
CA THR A 25 17.30 7.21 7.29
C THR A 25 18.26 8.39 7.39
N ASP A 26 19.48 8.21 7.93
CA ASP A 26 20.52 9.23 8.04
C ASP A 26 21.44 9.25 6.82
N GLN A 27 21.69 8.14 6.11
CA GLN A 27 22.32 8.16 4.77
C GLN A 27 21.45 8.89 3.74
N ALA A 28 20.12 8.91 3.95
CA ALA A 28 19.22 9.79 3.19
C ALA A 28 19.43 11.29 3.52
N GLY A 29 20.06 11.62 4.65
CA GLY A 29 20.29 13.00 5.11
C GLY A 29 21.76 13.46 5.18
N LYS A 30 22.75 12.56 5.10
CA LYS A 30 24.18 12.85 5.28
C LYS A 30 25.05 12.08 4.29
N HIS A 31 25.20 12.59 3.07
CA HIS A 31 26.40 12.31 2.27
C HIS A 31 26.92 13.60 1.62
N GLY A 32 28.25 13.76 1.65
CA GLY A 32 29.00 14.82 0.97
C GLY A 32 29.17 14.59 -0.54
N GLU A 33 28.58 13.52 -1.07
CA GLU A 33 28.29 13.30 -2.49
C GLU A 33 26.80 12.97 -2.60
N ASP A 34 26.12 13.53 -3.60
CA ASP A 34 24.66 13.61 -3.69
C ASP A 34 23.95 12.23 -3.71
N PRO A 35 23.26 11.80 -2.63
CA PRO A 35 22.55 10.52 -2.58
C PRO A 35 21.18 10.55 -3.30
N LYS A 36 20.83 11.65 -3.97
CA LYS A 36 19.55 11.81 -4.70
C LYS A 36 19.32 10.77 -5.78
N SER A 37 20.40 10.28 -6.40
CA SER A 37 20.32 9.32 -7.52
C SER A 37 20.17 7.85 -7.11
N THR A 38 20.30 7.51 -5.83
CA THR A 38 20.30 6.10 -5.36
C THR A 38 19.16 5.76 -4.39
N LEU A 39 18.55 6.75 -3.74
CA LEU A 39 17.45 6.52 -2.78
C LEU A 39 16.19 5.96 -3.47
N HIS A 40 15.92 6.40 -4.69
CA HIS A 40 14.76 5.97 -5.48
C HIS A 40 15.14 5.02 -6.63
N ALA A 41 16.43 4.88 -6.96
CA ALA A 41 16.85 4.09 -8.12
C ALA A 41 16.48 2.61 -7.99
N PRO A 42 15.93 2.00 -9.05
CA PRO A 42 15.67 0.57 -9.10
C PRO A 42 16.98 -0.23 -9.06
N ALA A 43 16.91 -1.45 -8.50
CA ALA A 43 18.07 -2.32 -8.28
C ALA A 43 18.86 -2.67 -9.58
N ASN A 44 18.24 -2.48 -10.74
CA ASN A 44 18.81 -2.73 -12.06
C ASN A 44 19.53 -1.52 -12.70
N ALA A 45 19.59 -0.35 -12.03
CA ALA A 45 20.25 0.83 -12.57
C ALA A 45 21.78 0.62 -12.72
N HIS A 46 22.34 0.95 -13.89
CA HIS A 46 23.73 0.63 -14.26
C HIS A 46 24.82 1.26 -13.35
N LYS A 47 24.45 2.21 -12.48
CA LYS A 47 25.35 2.89 -11.53
C LYS A 47 25.30 2.30 -10.12
N SER A 48 24.39 1.39 -9.81
CA SER A 48 24.35 0.73 -8.52
C SER A 48 25.23 -0.54 -8.58
N HIS A 49 26.32 -0.50 -7.80
CA HIS A 49 27.10 -1.65 -7.31
C HIS A 49 28.18 -2.29 -8.23
N SER A 50 29.43 -1.82 -8.14
CA SER A 50 30.61 -2.58 -8.62
C SER A 50 31.08 -3.65 -7.63
N TRP A 51 31.00 -3.39 -6.33
CA TRP A 51 31.48 -4.29 -5.26
C TRP A 51 30.53 -5.46 -4.95
N PHE A 52 29.24 -5.33 -5.27
CA PHE A 52 28.22 -6.35 -4.98
C PHE A 52 28.19 -7.44 -6.07
N ARG A 53 28.57 -7.10 -7.32
CA ARG A 53 28.73 -8.06 -8.43
C ARG A 53 29.89 -9.04 -8.23
N SER A 54 30.87 -8.72 -7.40
CA SER A 54 32.01 -9.62 -7.15
C SER A 54 31.72 -10.72 -6.12
N LEU A 55 30.60 -10.63 -5.38
CA LEU A 55 30.30 -11.51 -4.25
C LEU A 55 29.28 -12.63 -4.55
N PHE A 56 28.54 -12.58 -5.68
CA PHE A 56 27.47 -13.56 -5.95
C PHE A 56 27.42 -14.03 -7.42
N PRO A 57 27.41 -15.36 -7.69
CA PRO A 57 27.38 -15.92 -9.03
C PRO A 57 25.94 -16.26 -9.45
N TYR A 58 25.12 -15.25 -9.75
CA TYR A 58 23.81 -15.44 -10.39
C TYR A 58 23.71 -14.54 -11.61
N ASP A 59 23.15 -15.07 -12.71
CA ASP A 59 23.13 -14.38 -14.02
C ASP A 59 22.28 -13.09 -14.04
N SER A 60 21.48 -12.82 -13.00
CA SER A 60 20.81 -11.53 -12.76
C SER A 60 20.47 -11.29 -11.28
N LEU A 61 20.47 -10.02 -10.84
CA LEU A 61 20.03 -9.61 -9.48
C LEU A 61 18.60 -10.05 -9.16
N GLN A 62 17.75 -10.12 -10.19
CA GLN A 62 16.35 -10.51 -10.10
C GLN A 62 16.18 -12.00 -9.75
N ASN A 63 17.06 -12.88 -10.27
CA ASN A 63 17.06 -14.29 -9.91
C ASN A 63 17.47 -14.52 -8.45
N PHE A 64 18.37 -13.68 -7.93
CA PHE A 64 18.72 -13.66 -6.52
C PHE A 64 17.54 -13.16 -5.67
N GLU A 65 16.94 -12.00 -5.99
CA GLU A 65 15.82 -11.45 -5.22
C GLU A 65 14.62 -12.41 -5.13
N ASN A 66 14.32 -13.12 -6.22
CA ASN A 66 13.28 -14.16 -6.22
C ASN A 66 13.63 -15.35 -5.32
N ALA A 67 14.90 -15.79 -5.31
CA ALA A 67 15.35 -16.89 -4.47
C ALA A 67 15.29 -16.57 -2.97
N TRP A 68 15.29 -15.28 -2.61
CA TRP A 68 15.29 -14.80 -1.22
C TRP A 68 13.99 -14.09 -0.82
N HIS A 69 12.91 -14.18 -1.61
CA HIS A 69 11.63 -13.51 -1.32
C HIS A 69 11.72 -11.97 -1.15
N LEU A 70 12.57 -11.32 -1.95
CA LEU A 70 12.88 -9.89 -1.85
C LEU A 70 12.13 -9.01 -2.87
N GLY A 71 11.11 -9.51 -3.56
CA GLY A 71 10.33 -8.72 -4.51
C GLY A 71 9.04 -9.38 -4.95
N ASN A 72 8.19 -8.60 -5.62
CA ASN A 72 6.84 -8.99 -6.00
C ASN A 72 6.66 -8.93 -7.50
N TYR A 73 5.99 -9.94 -8.05
CA TYR A 73 5.50 -9.87 -9.41
C TYR A 73 4.15 -9.14 -9.45
N VAL A 74 3.92 -8.44 -10.56
CA VAL A 74 2.68 -7.73 -10.85
C VAL A 74 2.26 -8.06 -12.28
N ILE A 75 0.98 -8.38 -12.47
CA ILE A 75 0.40 -8.61 -13.80
C ILE A 75 -0.22 -7.31 -14.30
N ASN A 76 0.16 -6.84 -15.46
CA ASN A 76 -0.57 -5.78 -16.14
C ASN A 76 -1.91 -6.34 -16.65
N ARG A 77 -3.04 -5.79 -16.19
CA ARG A 77 -4.36 -6.33 -16.56
C ARG A 77 -4.67 -6.27 -18.06
N GLU A 78 -4.25 -5.19 -18.73
CA GLU A 78 -4.56 -4.96 -20.15
C GLU A 78 -3.73 -5.86 -21.06
N THR A 79 -2.44 -6.01 -20.75
CA THR A 79 -1.50 -6.76 -21.61
C THR A 79 -1.33 -8.22 -21.18
N GLY A 80 -1.67 -8.56 -19.93
CA GLY A 80 -1.36 -9.84 -19.31
C GLY A 80 0.12 -10.02 -18.97
N GLU A 81 0.97 -9.00 -19.22
CA GLU A 81 2.41 -9.09 -18.97
C GLU A 81 2.69 -9.15 -17.48
N LYS A 82 3.50 -10.13 -17.06
CA LYS A 82 3.95 -10.27 -15.68
C LYS A 82 5.32 -9.64 -15.52
N THR A 83 5.36 -8.47 -14.89
CA THR A 83 6.59 -7.73 -14.59
C THR A 83 6.90 -7.82 -13.12
N PHE A 84 8.11 -7.40 -12.76
CA PHE A 84 8.58 -7.39 -11.39
C PHE A 84 8.57 -5.95 -10.88
N GLU A 85 8.08 -5.75 -9.66
CA GLU A 85 7.89 -4.42 -9.10
C GLU A 85 9.23 -3.71 -8.86
N ASP A 86 9.45 -2.56 -9.51
CA ASP A 86 10.63 -1.76 -9.29
C ASP A 86 10.70 -1.23 -7.85
N MET A 87 11.77 -1.58 -7.12
CA MET A 87 12.05 -1.10 -5.78
C MET A 87 13.55 -1.19 -5.48
N SER A 88 14.08 -0.26 -4.68
CA SER A 88 15.48 -0.27 -4.26
C SER A 88 15.85 -1.52 -3.47
N ILE A 89 16.98 -2.15 -3.80
CA ILE A 89 17.49 -3.35 -3.11
C ILE A 89 17.73 -3.11 -1.62
N TYR A 90 18.11 -1.89 -1.22
CA TYR A 90 18.32 -1.54 0.19
C TYR A 90 17.00 -1.55 0.97
N VAL A 91 15.93 -1.06 0.35
CA VAL A 91 14.58 -1.09 0.93
C VAL A 91 14.13 -2.54 1.08
N ARG A 92 14.33 -3.36 0.05
CA ARG A 92 13.99 -4.79 0.08
C ARG A 92 14.75 -5.55 1.16
N ALA A 93 16.06 -5.36 1.24
CA ALA A 93 16.90 -6.01 2.25
C ALA A 93 16.54 -5.57 3.67
N GLY A 94 16.31 -4.26 3.89
CA GLY A 94 15.87 -3.74 5.19
C GLY A 94 14.50 -4.28 5.60
N MET A 95 13.56 -4.36 4.66
CA MET A 95 12.26 -4.97 4.89
C MET A 95 12.34 -6.45 5.22
N HIS A 96 13.21 -7.19 4.53
CA HIS A 96 13.41 -8.61 4.82
C HIS A 96 13.98 -8.86 6.20
N LEU A 97 14.95 -8.07 6.63
CA LEU A 97 15.50 -8.19 7.99
C LEU A 97 14.47 -7.92 9.09
N LEU A 98 13.46 -7.09 8.82
CA LEU A 98 12.46 -6.69 9.81
C LEU A 98 11.20 -7.59 9.81
N TYR A 99 10.76 -8.02 8.63
CA TYR A 99 9.43 -8.62 8.45
C TYR A 99 9.45 -10.10 8.08
N TYR A 100 10.60 -10.66 7.67
CA TYR A 100 10.73 -12.07 7.30
C TYR A 100 11.21 -12.91 8.50
N GLY A 101 10.44 -13.93 8.87
CA GLY A 101 10.68 -14.78 10.04
C GLY A 101 9.95 -14.33 11.31
N SER A 102 9.44 -15.31 12.08
CA SER A 102 8.60 -15.05 13.25
C SER A 102 9.35 -14.42 14.44
N GLU A 103 10.65 -14.67 14.59
CA GLU A 103 11.46 -14.05 15.65
C GLU A 103 11.67 -12.54 15.39
N GLN A 104 11.86 -12.18 14.12
CA GLN A 104 12.00 -10.81 13.65
C GLN A 104 10.68 -10.05 13.84
N GLN A 105 9.53 -10.67 13.52
CA GLN A 105 8.23 -10.06 13.76
C GLN A 105 7.92 -9.82 15.25
N ASN A 106 8.41 -10.69 16.15
CA ASN A 106 8.27 -10.47 17.60
C ASN A 106 8.93 -9.17 18.08
N VAL A 107 10.04 -8.78 17.44
CA VAL A 107 10.73 -7.52 17.72
C VAL A 107 9.85 -6.31 17.37
N LEU A 108 9.08 -6.40 16.29
CA LEU A 108 8.16 -5.34 15.85
C LEU A 108 7.05 -5.06 16.87
N HIS A 109 6.66 -6.04 17.69
CA HIS A 109 5.66 -5.84 18.74
C HIS A 109 6.19 -5.10 19.97
N THR A 110 7.50 -4.92 20.10
CA THR A 110 8.09 -4.23 21.25
C THR A 110 7.73 -2.75 21.25
N LYS A 111 7.44 -2.19 22.43
CA LYS A 111 7.09 -0.76 22.58
C LYS A 111 8.17 0.17 22.02
N ARG A 112 9.44 -0.22 22.13
CA ARG A 112 10.59 0.54 21.62
C ARG A 112 10.57 0.64 20.09
N VAL A 113 10.38 -0.48 19.40
CA VAL A 113 10.37 -0.49 17.92
C VAL A 113 9.14 0.21 17.38
N ARG A 114 7.96 0.01 17.98
CA ARG A 114 6.75 0.77 17.61
C ARG A 114 6.92 2.28 17.80
N ALA A 115 7.56 2.70 18.89
CA ALA A 115 7.87 4.12 19.13
C ALA A 115 8.85 4.66 18.08
N LEU A 116 9.91 3.91 17.76
CA LEU A 116 10.89 4.28 16.72
C LEU A 116 10.22 4.44 15.35
N LEU A 117 9.42 3.47 14.91
CA LEU A 117 8.71 3.52 13.63
C LEU A 117 7.73 4.71 13.57
N THR A 118 7.07 5.01 14.68
CA THR A 118 6.17 6.17 14.80
C THR A 118 6.95 7.47 14.70
N GLU A 119 8.04 7.60 15.44
CA GLU A 119 8.91 8.79 15.43
C GLU A 119 9.50 9.05 14.04
N GLN A 120 10.02 8.01 13.39
CA GLN A 120 10.56 8.10 12.03
C GLN A 120 9.49 8.50 11.02
N SER A 121 8.28 7.94 11.12
CA SER A 121 7.16 8.32 10.24
C SER A 121 6.76 9.80 10.43
N ILE A 122 6.72 10.30 11.68
CA ILE A 122 6.44 11.71 11.98
C ILE A 122 7.57 12.62 11.47
N LYS A 123 8.83 12.23 11.69
CA LYS A 123 10.02 12.96 11.24
C LYS A 123 10.03 13.10 9.72
N MET A 124 9.84 12.01 8.98
CA MET A 124 9.81 12.02 7.52
C MET A 124 8.62 12.79 6.96
N GLY A 125 7.44 12.69 7.60
CA GLY A 125 6.29 13.52 7.25
C GLY A 125 6.62 15.01 7.30
N LYS A 126 7.23 15.47 8.40
CA LYS A 126 7.68 16.88 8.53
C LYS A 126 8.74 17.27 7.51
N GLN A 127 9.66 16.37 7.18
CA GLN A 127 10.69 16.61 6.17
C GLN A 127 10.06 16.80 4.77
N TYR A 128 9.09 15.97 4.39
CA TYR A 128 8.42 16.08 3.09
C TYR A 128 7.34 17.17 3.00
N ASP A 129 6.93 17.74 4.14
CA ASP A 129 6.14 18.98 4.19
C ASP A 129 7.02 20.24 4.08
N ALA A 130 8.33 20.13 4.34
CA ALA A 130 9.24 21.28 4.30
C ALA A 130 9.48 21.74 2.85
N PRO A 131 9.57 23.05 2.56
CA PRO A 131 9.77 23.56 1.20
C PRO A 131 11.01 23.01 0.50
N GLN A 132 12.08 22.70 1.24
CA GLN A 132 13.32 22.15 0.71
C GLN A 132 13.12 20.76 0.07
N SER A 133 12.03 20.06 0.43
CA SER A 133 11.76 18.73 -0.10
C SER A 133 11.41 18.71 -1.59
N VAL A 134 11.17 19.87 -2.23
CA VAL A 134 11.02 19.95 -3.70
C VAL A 134 12.19 19.32 -4.45
N ASP A 135 13.38 19.30 -3.84
CA ASP A 135 14.58 18.67 -4.40
C ASP A 135 14.43 17.16 -4.61
N HIS A 136 13.46 16.50 -3.96
CA HIS A 136 13.15 15.09 -4.15
C HIS A 136 12.23 14.80 -5.35
N ILE A 137 11.52 15.81 -5.87
CA ILE A 137 10.50 15.60 -6.92
C ILE A 137 11.14 15.07 -8.21
N ARG A 138 12.19 15.74 -8.72
CA ARG A 138 12.84 15.33 -9.97
C ARG A 138 13.50 13.94 -9.86
N PRO A 139 14.33 13.64 -8.83
CA PRO A 139 14.89 12.30 -8.65
C PRO A 139 13.83 11.20 -8.57
N PHE A 140 12.70 11.49 -7.93
CA PHE A 140 11.58 10.56 -7.84
C PHE A 140 10.94 10.29 -9.21
N ILE A 141 10.67 11.33 -10.00
CA ILE A 141 10.16 11.19 -11.37
C ILE A 141 11.11 10.36 -12.24
N GLU A 142 12.42 10.63 -12.13
CA GLU A 142 13.44 9.93 -12.91
C GLU A 142 13.54 8.45 -12.54
N SER A 143 13.50 8.15 -11.26
CA SER A 143 13.69 6.79 -10.76
C SER A 143 12.49 5.87 -11.02
N PHE A 144 11.28 6.41 -11.01
CA PHE A 144 10.05 5.68 -11.31
C PHE A 144 9.54 5.90 -12.73
N HIS A 145 10.34 6.55 -13.59
CA HIS A 145 10.02 6.80 -15.00
C HIS A 145 8.66 7.48 -15.23
N LEU A 146 8.32 8.48 -14.40
CA LEU A 146 7.00 9.12 -14.39
C LEU A 146 6.83 10.23 -15.42
N GLN A 147 7.83 10.51 -16.25
CA GLN A 147 7.83 11.64 -17.21
C GLN A 147 6.61 11.59 -18.14
N SER A 148 6.21 10.40 -18.59
CA SER A 148 5.07 10.19 -19.48
C SER A 148 3.72 10.45 -18.81
N THR A 149 3.65 10.40 -17.48
CA THR A 149 2.42 10.61 -16.70
C THR A 149 2.16 12.07 -16.34
N LEU A 150 3.20 12.93 -16.38
CA LEU A 150 3.08 14.34 -16.03
C LEU A 150 1.98 15.08 -16.80
N PRO A 151 1.76 14.85 -18.11
CA PRO A 151 0.67 15.48 -18.85
C PRO A 151 -0.74 15.13 -18.35
N GLU A 152 -0.91 14.05 -17.60
CA GLU A 152 -2.21 13.66 -17.01
C GLU A 152 -2.52 14.43 -15.73
N LEU A 153 -1.51 15.04 -15.10
CA LEU A 153 -1.66 15.79 -13.85
C LEU A 153 -2.39 17.11 -14.08
N LYS A 154 -3.14 17.55 -13.07
CA LYS A 154 -3.76 18.89 -13.03
C LYS A 154 -2.70 19.99 -13.07
N GLN A 155 -1.57 19.76 -12.40
CA GLN A 155 -0.36 20.58 -12.50
C GLN A 155 0.76 19.74 -13.14
N PRO A 156 0.99 19.84 -14.46
CA PRO A 156 2.00 19.03 -15.15
C PRO A 156 3.44 19.49 -14.91
N ASP A 157 3.66 20.74 -14.49
CA ASP A 157 5.00 21.26 -14.22
C ASP A 157 5.43 20.92 -12.77
N PRO A 158 6.42 20.03 -12.56
CA PRO A 158 6.85 19.62 -11.23
C PRO A 158 7.49 20.74 -10.41
N THR A 159 7.90 21.85 -11.04
CA THR A 159 8.51 23.00 -10.34
C THR A 159 7.48 23.88 -9.62
N GLN A 160 6.19 23.65 -9.86
CA GLN A 160 5.09 24.44 -9.29
C GLN A 160 4.60 23.91 -7.93
N TYR A 161 5.10 22.74 -7.50
CA TYR A 161 4.79 22.17 -6.19
C TYR A 161 5.65 22.81 -5.10
N LYS A 162 5.07 23.08 -3.93
CA LYS A 162 5.74 23.78 -2.83
C LYS A 162 6.60 22.86 -1.97
N ASN A 163 6.28 21.57 -1.97
CA ASN A 163 7.00 20.53 -1.25
C ASN A 163 6.71 19.16 -1.89
N PHE A 164 7.41 18.13 -1.44
CA PHE A 164 7.29 16.80 -1.99
C PHE A 164 5.94 16.14 -1.68
N ASN A 165 5.36 16.37 -0.50
CA ASN A 165 4.04 15.83 -0.16
C ASN A 165 2.93 16.37 -1.07
N GLU A 166 3.01 17.63 -1.50
CA GLU A 166 2.07 18.21 -2.47
C GLU A 166 2.18 17.51 -3.84
N PHE A 167 3.40 17.18 -4.28
CA PHE A 167 3.64 16.40 -5.49
C PHE A 167 3.20 14.93 -5.32
N PHE A 168 3.46 14.31 -4.18
CA PHE A 168 3.08 12.93 -3.93
C PHE A 168 1.56 12.75 -3.96
N ALA A 169 0.84 13.70 -3.35
CA ALA A 169 -0.61 13.82 -3.38
C ALA A 169 -1.14 14.64 -4.59
N ARG A 170 -0.39 14.69 -5.70
CA ARG A 170 -0.75 15.37 -6.96
C ARG A 170 -2.17 15.03 -7.40
N GLU A 171 -2.85 15.99 -8.02
CA GLU A 171 -4.17 15.79 -8.64
C GLU A 171 -4.04 15.39 -10.10
N LEU A 172 -4.97 14.55 -10.56
CA LEU A 172 -5.16 14.25 -11.97
C LEU A 172 -6.14 15.22 -12.62
N LYS A 173 -6.03 15.38 -13.95
CA LYS A 173 -7.08 16.04 -14.74
C LYS A 173 -8.38 15.24 -14.65
N PRO A 174 -9.56 15.89 -14.70
CA PRO A 174 -10.86 15.21 -14.54
C PRO A 174 -11.09 14.03 -15.51
N ASN A 175 -10.51 14.07 -16.71
CA ASN A 175 -10.66 13.07 -17.75
C ASN A 175 -9.50 12.03 -17.81
N ALA A 176 -8.51 12.10 -16.90
CA ALA A 176 -7.35 11.20 -16.93
C ALA A 176 -7.69 9.76 -16.52
N ARG A 177 -8.79 9.56 -15.79
CA ARG A 177 -9.26 8.25 -15.30
C ARG A 177 -10.75 8.08 -15.61
N PRO A 178 -11.12 7.81 -16.87
CA PRO A 178 -12.52 7.58 -17.23
C PRO A 178 -13.08 6.36 -16.50
N ILE A 179 -14.32 6.46 -16.04
CA ILE A 179 -15.00 5.38 -15.32
C ILE A 179 -15.52 4.34 -16.33
N ALA A 180 -15.08 3.09 -16.17
CA ALA A 180 -15.53 1.99 -17.00
C ALA A 180 -17.02 1.73 -16.75
N GLU A 181 -17.77 1.54 -17.83
CA GLU A 181 -19.22 1.34 -17.79
C GLU A 181 -19.93 2.40 -16.94
N ALA A 182 -19.66 3.69 -17.17
CA ALA A 182 -20.14 4.79 -16.32
C ALA A 182 -21.66 4.75 -16.03
N GLU A 183 -22.46 4.36 -17.02
CA GLU A 183 -23.93 4.26 -16.91
C GLU A 183 -24.42 2.97 -16.21
N ASN A 184 -23.52 2.01 -15.93
CA ASN A 184 -23.85 0.77 -15.21
C ASN A 184 -23.71 1.00 -13.70
N ASP A 185 -24.84 1.19 -13.02
CA ASP A 185 -24.90 1.38 -11.57
C ASP A 185 -24.56 0.11 -10.78
N LYS A 186 -24.64 -1.06 -11.42
CA LYS A 186 -24.21 -2.34 -10.86
C LYS A 186 -22.69 -2.50 -10.86
N ALA A 187 -21.96 -1.82 -11.73
CA ALA A 187 -20.51 -1.92 -11.80
C ALA A 187 -19.84 -1.27 -10.58
N VAL A 188 -18.75 -1.87 -10.11
CA VAL A 188 -17.87 -1.29 -9.08
C VAL A 188 -16.48 -1.06 -9.68
N SER A 189 -15.82 -0.01 -9.24
CA SER A 189 -14.53 0.43 -9.81
C SER A 189 -13.38 0.27 -8.85
N SER A 190 -12.16 0.15 -9.38
CA SER A 190 -10.94 0.23 -8.59
C SER A 190 -10.88 1.56 -7.84
N PRO A 191 -10.58 1.55 -6.54
CA PRO A 191 -10.50 2.77 -5.75
C PRO A 191 -9.20 3.55 -5.98
N ALA A 192 -8.19 2.97 -6.62
CA ALA A 192 -6.87 3.59 -6.76
C ALA A 192 -6.15 3.13 -8.04
N ASP A 193 -5.14 3.90 -8.45
CA ASP A 193 -4.05 3.39 -9.28
C ASP A 193 -3.17 2.55 -8.36
N CYS A 194 -3.13 1.24 -8.59
CA CYS A 194 -2.61 0.31 -7.58
C CYS A 194 -2.19 -1.04 -8.16
N ARG A 195 -1.55 -1.82 -7.28
CA ARG A 195 -1.40 -3.27 -7.36
C ARG A 195 -2.55 -3.90 -6.57
N LEU A 196 -3.50 -4.49 -7.27
CA LEU A 196 -4.76 -4.98 -6.71
C LEU A 196 -4.75 -6.51 -6.56
N THR A 197 -5.26 -6.98 -5.42
CA THR A 197 -5.75 -8.36 -5.26
C THR A 197 -7.24 -8.38 -4.95
N ALA A 198 -7.92 -9.42 -5.41
CA ALA A 198 -9.36 -9.59 -5.36
C ALA A 198 -9.69 -11.03 -4.93
N PHE A 199 -10.52 -11.17 -3.90
CA PHE A 199 -10.95 -12.45 -3.37
C PHE A 199 -12.46 -12.46 -3.20
N SER A 200 -13.12 -13.48 -3.75
CA SER A 200 -14.57 -13.61 -3.65
C SER A 200 -15.07 -13.89 -2.23
N THR A 201 -14.19 -14.33 -1.33
CA THR A 201 -14.46 -14.45 0.11
C THR A 201 -13.26 -14.01 0.95
N ILE A 202 -13.52 -13.59 2.19
CA ILE A 202 -12.48 -13.33 3.20
C ILE A 202 -11.61 -14.57 3.46
N ASP A 203 -12.22 -15.76 3.47
CA ASP A 203 -11.47 -17.02 3.66
C ASP A 203 -10.46 -17.27 2.54
N LEU A 204 -10.77 -16.88 1.30
CA LEU A 204 -9.81 -16.96 0.20
C LEU A 204 -8.70 -15.93 0.38
N ALA A 205 -9.01 -14.73 0.88
CA ALA A 205 -7.99 -13.72 1.17
C ALA A 205 -7.00 -14.20 2.23
N THR A 206 -7.44 -14.80 3.33
CA THR A 206 -6.55 -15.37 4.36
C THR A 206 -5.82 -16.63 3.86
N LYS A 207 -6.48 -17.43 3.01
CA LYS A 207 -5.87 -18.61 2.41
C LYS A 207 -4.77 -18.29 1.39
N TYR A 208 -4.82 -17.19 0.65
CA TYR A 208 -3.83 -16.92 -0.38
C TYR A 208 -2.91 -15.74 -0.06
N TRP A 209 -3.42 -14.71 0.62
CA TRP A 209 -2.71 -13.42 0.71
C TRP A 209 -2.42 -12.99 2.15
N ILE A 210 -3.44 -12.88 3.00
CA ILE A 210 -3.30 -12.34 4.35
C ILE A 210 -2.84 -13.46 5.29
N LYS A 211 -1.53 -13.54 5.56
CA LYS A 211 -0.92 -14.62 6.34
C LYS A 211 -0.60 -14.26 7.79
N GLY A 212 -0.73 -12.98 8.12
CA GLY A 212 -0.60 -12.48 9.48
C GLY A 212 -1.57 -13.15 10.46
N PHE A 213 -1.07 -13.49 11.64
CA PHE A 213 -1.87 -14.15 12.66
C PHE A 213 -2.96 -13.22 13.22
N GLY A 214 -4.18 -13.76 13.29
CA GLY A 214 -5.30 -13.12 13.95
C GLY A 214 -6.00 -12.05 13.11
N PHE A 215 -5.77 -12.00 11.79
CA PHE A 215 -6.64 -11.24 10.90
C PHE A 215 -8.11 -11.66 11.07
N SER A 216 -8.99 -10.67 11.19
CA SER A 216 -10.44 -10.86 11.13
C SER A 216 -11.11 -9.55 10.74
N LEU A 217 -12.30 -9.63 10.14
CA LEU A 217 -13.08 -8.42 9.85
C LEU A 217 -13.46 -7.65 11.11
N GLU A 218 -13.71 -8.33 12.24
CA GLU A 218 -14.01 -7.68 13.51
C GLU A 218 -12.87 -6.77 13.95
N ARG A 219 -11.63 -7.27 13.87
CA ARG A 219 -10.44 -6.47 14.17
C ARG A 219 -10.20 -5.40 13.13
N LEU A 220 -10.36 -5.70 11.84
CA LEU A 220 -10.15 -4.73 10.76
C LEU A 220 -11.12 -3.55 10.86
N LEU A 221 -12.39 -3.80 11.18
CA LEU A 221 -13.43 -2.77 11.27
C LEU A 221 -13.56 -2.17 12.69
N ASP A 222 -12.83 -2.72 13.67
CA ASP A 222 -12.98 -2.42 15.11
C ASP A 222 -14.45 -2.52 15.58
N SER A 223 -15.19 -3.48 15.00
CA SER A 223 -16.61 -3.69 15.27
C SER A 223 -17.08 -5.07 14.81
N ALA A 224 -17.45 -5.91 15.78
CA ALA A 224 -18.08 -7.20 15.50
C ALA A 224 -19.45 -7.06 14.84
N GLU A 225 -20.19 -5.98 15.15
CA GLU A 225 -21.49 -5.72 14.55
C GLU A 225 -21.38 -5.43 13.05
N LEU A 226 -20.44 -4.55 12.65
CA LEU A 226 -20.19 -4.27 11.24
C LEU A 226 -19.66 -5.51 10.52
N ALA A 227 -18.72 -6.23 11.13
CA ALA A 227 -18.12 -7.43 10.53
C ALA A 227 -19.15 -8.50 10.14
N ARG A 228 -20.20 -8.71 10.94
CA ARG A 228 -21.29 -9.65 10.63
C ARG A 228 -22.04 -9.32 9.34
N GLN A 229 -22.07 -8.05 8.92
CA GLN A 229 -22.72 -7.63 7.67
C GLN A 229 -21.97 -8.10 6.42
N PHE A 230 -20.71 -8.53 6.59
CA PHE A 230 -19.81 -8.95 5.52
C PHE A 230 -19.46 -10.44 5.61
N ASP A 231 -20.19 -11.24 6.40
CA ASP A 231 -19.95 -12.67 6.51
C ASP A 231 -20.11 -13.37 5.15
N GLY A 232 -19.09 -14.15 4.77
CA GLY A 232 -18.97 -14.74 3.43
C GLY A 232 -18.82 -13.73 2.28
N GLY A 233 -18.52 -12.47 2.58
CA GLY A 233 -18.37 -11.37 1.63
C GLY A 233 -17.01 -11.33 0.93
N GLY A 234 -16.95 -10.61 -0.19
CA GLY A 234 -15.74 -10.42 -0.99
C GLY A 234 -14.88 -9.25 -0.54
N ILE A 235 -13.59 -9.30 -0.87
CA ILE A 235 -12.60 -8.28 -0.49
C ILE A 235 -11.68 -7.94 -1.66
N VAL A 236 -11.41 -6.65 -1.79
CA VAL A 236 -10.44 -6.07 -2.73
C VAL A 236 -9.38 -5.33 -1.92
N ILE A 237 -8.11 -5.59 -2.19
CA ILE A 237 -6.96 -4.96 -1.53
C ILE A 237 -6.16 -4.22 -2.60
N ALA A 238 -6.26 -2.90 -2.60
CA ALA A 238 -5.61 -2.01 -3.57
C ALA A 238 -4.39 -1.36 -2.93
N ARG A 239 -3.20 -1.92 -3.15
CA ARG A 239 -1.93 -1.38 -2.63
C ARG A 239 -1.36 -0.33 -3.57
N LEU A 240 -1.13 0.87 -3.05
CA LEU A 240 -0.50 1.96 -3.79
C LEU A 240 1.00 1.91 -3.53
N ALA A 241 1.77 1.53 -4.55
CA ALA A 241 3.23 1.58 -4.49
C ALA A 241 3.69 3.02 -4.72
N PRO A 242 4.90 3.41 -4.27
CA PRO A 242 5.35 4.81 -4.30
C PRO A 242 5.15 5.52 -5.65
N GLN A 243 5.39 4.85 -6.78
CA GLN A 243 5.23 5.42 -8.12
C GLN A 243 3.78 5.79 -8.49
N ASP A 244 2.79 5.25 -7.78
CA ASP A 244 1.39 5.38 -8.14
C ASP A 244 0.84 6.79 -7.86
N TYR A 245 -0.39 7.01 -8.28
CA TYR A 245 -1.17 8.19 -7.90
C TYR A 245 -1.79 7.95 -6.52
N HIS A 246 -1.30 8.65 -5.49
CA HIS A 246 -1.62 8.39 -4.08
C HIS A 246 -2.91 9.06 -3.58
N ARG A 247 -3.95 9.06 -4.40
CA ARG A 247 -5.32 9.41 -3.97
C ARG A 247 -6.25 8.25 -4.21
N TRP A 248 -7.26 8.14 -3.37
CA TRP A 248 -8.28 7.10 -3.51
C TRP A 248 -9.64 7.69 -3.84
N HIS A 249 -10.42 6.88 -4.54
CA HIS A 249 -11.67 7.23 -5.15
C HIS A 249 -12.77 6.27 -4.69
N ALA A 250 -14.01 6.71 -4.78
CA ALA A 250 -15.17 5.91 -4.42
C ALA A 250 -15.33 4.74 -5.41
N PRO A 251 -15.30 3.49 -4.94
CA PRO A 251 -15.53 2.32 -5.79
C PRO A 251 -17.00 2.15 -6.19
N VAL A 252 -17.92 2.80 -5.46
CA VAL A 252 -19.39 2.74 -5.65
C VAL A 252 -20.00 4.12 -5.39
N SER A 253 -21.17 4.38 -5.99
CA SER A 253 -22.03 5.50 -5.60
C SER A 253 -22.88 5.15 -4.39
N GLY A 254 -23.09 6.10 -3.48
CA GLY A 254 -23.87 5.84 -2.27
C GLY A 254 -23.80 6.96 -1.24
N LYS A 255 -24.39 6.70 -0.08
CA LYS A 255 -24.38 7.62 1.07
C LYS A 255 -23.34 7.17 2.09
N VAL A 256 -22.46 8.06 2.52
CA VAL A 256 -21.54 7.78 3.62
C VAL A 256 -22.34 7.70 4.93
N THR A 257 -22.27 6.57 5.62
CA THR A 257 -23.03 6.33 6.88
C THR A 257 -22.16 6.44 8.13
N SER A 258 -20.85 6.20 8.01
CA SER A 258 -19.90 6.47 9.08
C SER A 258 -18.49 6.62 8.55
N ILE A 259 -17.64 7.32 9.33
CA ILE A 259 -16.19 7.37 9.16
C ILE A 259 -15.58 7.19 10.55
N THR A 260 -14.78 6.15 10.74
CA THR A 260 -14.16 5.82 12.04
C THR A 260 -12.66 5.69 11.88
N ASP A 261 -11.92 6.59 12.54
CA ASP A 261 -10.46 6.52 12.61
C ASP A 261 -10.02 5.56 13.71
N ILE A 262 -9.22 4.57 13.34
CA ILE A 262 -8.65 3.58 14.25
C ILE A 262 -7.15 3.84 14.36
N ALA A 263 -6.69 4.07 15.59
CA ALA A 263 -5.28 4.23 15.89
C ALA A 263 -4.52 2.91 15.67
N GLY A 264 -3.23 3.01 15.32
CA GLY A 264 -2.41 1.83 15.08
C GLY A 264 -0.96 2.20 14.80
N THR A 265 -0.20 1.20 14.38
CA THR A 265 1.20 1.33 13.96
C THR A 265 1.30 1.70 12.48
N TYR A 266 2.51 1.73 11.92
CA TYR A 266 2.82 2.05 10.55
C TYR A 266 3.75 0.97 9.96
N TYR A 267 3.32 -0.28 10.00
CA TYR A 267 4.04 -1.38 9.34
C TYR A 267 3.94 -1.26 7.82
N THR A 268 4.88 -1.87 7.11
CA THR A 268 4.83 -1.90 5.64
C THR A 268 3.67 -2.75 5.13
N VAL A 269 3.04 -2.31 4.05
CA VAL A 269 1.97 -3.04 3.35
C VAL A 269 2.49 -3.78 2.11
N ASN A 270 3.81 -4.00 2.02
CA ASN A 270 4.37 -4.81 0.94
C ASN A 270 3.94 -6.28 1.09
N PRO A 271 3.65 -6.98 -0.01
CA PRO A 271 3.29 -8.40 0.00
C PRO A 271 4.23 -9.27 0.83
N GLN A 272 5.53 -8.96 0.88
CA GLN A 272 6.47 -9.70 1.74
C GLN A 272 6.05 -9.71 3.22
N ALA A 273 5.50 -8.60 3.75
CA ALA A 273 5.00 -8.55 5.12
C ALA A 273 3.58 -9.11 5.26
N ILE A 274 2.73 -8.94 4.23
CA ILE A 274 1.34 -9.43 4.23
C ILE A 274 1.28 -10.96 4.13
N ASN A 275 2.16 -11.54 3.30
CA ASN A 275 2.20 -12.96 2.98
C ASN A 275 3.11 -13.76 3.93
N GLU A 276 3.80 -13.11 4.86
CA GLU A 276 4.59 -13.81 5.86
C GLU A 276 3.66 -14.45 6.90
N ALA A 277 3.77 -15.78 7.03
CA ALA A 277 3.08 -16.50 8.09
C ALA A 277 3.80 -16.21 9.43
N GLY A 278 3.20 -15.35 10.25
CA GLY A 278 3.79 -14.97 11.52
C GLY A 278 2.84 -14.18 12.42
N THR A 279 3.39 -13.52 13.43
CA THR A 279 2.62 -12.88 14.51
C THR A 279 1.98 -11.56 14.11
N LEU A 280 2.46 -10.95 13.01
CA LEU A 280 2.07 -9.61 12.61
C LEU A 280 0.90 -9.64 11.61
N ASP A 281 -0.19 -8.94 11.93
CA ASP A 281 -1.22 -8.61 10.93
C ASP A 281 -1.19 -7.13 10.58
N VAL A 282 -0.65 -6.82 9.41
CA VAL A 282 -0.38 -5.42 9.01
C VAL A 282 -1.67 -4.60 8.86
N PHE A 283 -2.77 -5.21 8.42
CA PHE A 283 -4.00 -4.46 8.14
C PHE A 283 -4.78 -4.11 9.42
N CYS A 284 -4.85 -5.01 10.39
CA CYS A 284 -5.52 -4.76 11.67
C CYS A 284 -4.63 -4.00 12.67
N GLU A 285 -3.30 -4.05 12.55
CA GLU A 285 -2.40 -3.32 13.45
C GLU A 285 -2.09 -1.89 12.99
N ASN A 286 -2.16 -1.60 11.70
CA ASN A 286 -1.88 -0.27 11.20
C ASN A 286 -2.98 0.74 11.50
N ARG A 287 -2.59 2.02 11.59
CA ARG A 287 -3.54 3.14 11.59
C ARG A 287 -4.37 3.07 10.32
N ARG A 288 -5.68 3.21 10.46
CA ARG A 288 -6.62 3.16 9.34
C ARG A 288 -7.87 4.01 9.60
N SER A 289 -8.57 4.33 8.53
CA SER A 289 -9.87 5.00 8.57
C SER A 289 -10.88 4.12 7.85
N VAL A 290 -11.96 3.75 8.55
CA VAL A 290 -13.04 2.89 8.05
C VAL A 290 -14.22 3.77 7.68
N MET A 291 -14.50 3.87 6.38
CA MET A 291 -15.68 4.55 5.85
C MET A 291 -16.73 3.50 5.47
N MET A 292 -17.93 3.65 6.01
CA MET A 292 -19.09 2.84 5.62
C MET A 292 -19.95 3.61 4.62
N VAL A 293 -20.38 2.93 3.57
CA VAL A 293 -21.21 3.50 2.50
C VAL A 293 -22.44 2.62 2.31
N GLU A 294 -23.63 3.22 2.36
CA GLU A 294 -24.85 2.60 1.87
C GLU A 294 -24.89 2.74 0.34
N ARG A 295 -24.66 1.63 -0.35
CA ARG A 295 -24.60 1.60 -1.81
C ARG A 295 -25.95 1.98 -2.43
N GLN A 296 -25.94 2.89 -3.40
CA GLN A 296 -27.17 3.47 -3.95
C GLN A 296 -28.15 2.43 -4.54
N PRO A 297 -27.74 1.51 -5.45
CA PRO A 297 -28.65 0.55 -6.07
C PRO A 297 -29.34 -0.43 -5.12
N THR A 298 -28.64 -0.92 -4.11
CA THR A 298 -29.06 -2.09 -3.31
C THR A 298 -29.29 -1.77 -1.84
N LYS A 299 -28.82 -0.61 -1.37
CA LYS A 299 -28.75 -0.25 0.05
C LYS A 299 -27.85 -1.16 0.88
N ALA A 300 -27.06 -2.02 0.23
CA ALA A 300 -26.09 -2.85 0.89
C ALA A 300 -24.94 -2.00 1.48
N PRO A 301 -24.42 -2.36 2.66
CA PRO A 301 -23.26 -1.71 3.24
C PRO A 301 -22.00 -2.08 2.45
N VAL A 302 -21.14 -1.11 2.16
CA VAL A 302 -19.79 -1.31 1.60
C VAL A 302 -18.79 -0.64 2.54
N ALA A 303 -17.76 -1.37 2.95
CA ALA A 303 -16.68 -0.78 3.75
C ALA A 303 -15.54 -0.36 2.82
N ILE A 304 -15.10 0.89 2.92
CA ILE A 304 -13.93 1.45 2.25
C ILE A 304 -12.92 1.83 3.33
N ILE A 305 -11.76 1.19 3.35
CA ILE A 305 -10.82 1.25 4.46
C ILE A 305 -9.49 1.78 3.94
N ALA A 306 -9.16 3.02 4.30
CA ALA A 306 -7.85 3.59 4.01
C ALA A 306 -6.87 3.16 5.11
N VAL A 307 -5.84 2.41 4.74
CA VAL A 307 -4.79 1.92 5.66
C VAL A 307 -3.50 2.69 5.39
N GLY A 308 -2.99 3.36 6.43
CA GLY A 308 -1.67 3.98 6.38
C GLY A 308 -0.59 2.94 6.63
N ALA A 309 0.57 3.07 5.97
CA ALA A 309 1.73 2.22 6.22
C ALA A 309 2.94 3.07 6.65
N MET A 310 4.09 2.41 6.77
CA MET A 310 5.37 3.05 7.11
C MET A 310 5.57 4.32 6.27
N LEU A 311 5.97 5.39 6.95
CA LEU A 311 6.23 6.72 6.40
C LEU A 311 4.99 7.56 6.07
N VAL A 312 3.79 6.97 5.96
CA VAL A 312 2.55 7.72 5.68
C VAL A 312 2.09 8.53 6.88
N GLY A 313 2.38 9.82 6.82
CA GLY A 313 2.01 10.77 7.87
C GLY A 313 0.53 11.09 7.96
N SER A 314 -0.30 10.81 6.95
CA SER A 314 -1.73 11.18 7.00
C SER A 314 -2.63 10.46 5.99
N ILE A 315 -3.82 10.10 6.45
CA ILE A 315 -5.01 9.80 5.64
C ILE A 315 -5.84 11.08 5.64
N LYS A 316 -6.02 11.73 4.49
CA LYS A 316 -6.76 13.01 4.40
C LYS A 316 -7.95 12.87 3.46
N TYR A 317 -9.16 13.03 3.98
CA TYR A 317 -10.36 13.14 3.16
C TYR A 317 -10.41 14.51 2.46
N ASN A 318 -10.98 14.52 1.25
CA ASN A 318 -11.25 15.76 0.53
C ASN A 318 -12.43 16.51 1.18
N PRO A 319 -12.51 17.85 1.02
CA PRO A 319 -13.68 18.61 1.46
C PRO A 319 -14.99 18.05 0.90
N GLY A 320 -16.03 17.99 1.74
CA GLY A 320 -17.35 17.47 1.39
C GLY A 320 -17.48 15.94 1.47
N VAL A 321 -16.41 15.22 1.81
CA VAL A 321 -16.45 13.78 2.10
C VAL A 321 -16.60 13.58 3.61
N GLU A 322 -17.83 13.56 4.07
CA GLU A 322 -18.20 13.45 5.48
C GLU A 322 -19.41 12.53 5.68
N VAL A 323 -19.74 12.22 6.94
CA VAL A 323 -20.94 11.41 7.26
C VAL A 323 -22.18 12.11 6.71
N GLU A 324 -23.11 11.34 6.14
CA GLU A 324 -24.30 11.77 5.40
C GLU A 324 -24.08 12.29 3.97
N ALA A 325 -22.83 12.50 3.53
CA ALA A 325 -22.55 12.94 2.17
C ALA A 325 -22.95 11.88 1.12
N GLN A 326 -23.44 12.35 -0.02
CA GLN A 326 -23.59 11.53 -1.22
C GLN A 326 -22.27 11.52 -1.98
N ILE A 327 -21.80 10.33 -2.32
CA ILE A 327 -20.60 10.14 -3.13
C ILE A 327 -20.94 9.40 -4.44
N GLU A 328 -20.20 9.73 -5.49
CA GLU A 328 -20.35 9.11 -6.81
C GLU A 328 -19.18 8.16 -7.12
N ARG A 329 -19.45 7.03 -7.77
CA ARG A 329 -18.40 6.10 -8.24
C ARG A 329 -17.38 6.86 -9.09
N GLY A 330 -16.11 6.79 -8.70
CA GLY A 330 -15.02 7.54 -9.33
C GLY A 330 -14.72 8.90 -8.71
N GLN A 331 -15.51 9.38 -7.75
CA GLN A 331 -15.21 10.61 -7.01
C GLN A 331 -13.94 10.44 -6.17
N CYS A 332 -13.03 11.41 -6.21
CA CYS A 332 -11.85 11.43 -5.34
C CYS A 332 -12.26 11.65 -3.89
N LEU A 333 -12.05 10.65 -3.04
CA LEU A 333 -12.43 10.68 -1.63
C LEU A 333 -11.36 11.29 -0.74
N GLY A 334 -10.09 11.08 -1.07
CA GLY A 334 -8.98 11.60 -0.27
C GLY A 334 -7.61 11.28 -0.83
N ALA A 335 -6.57 11.66 -0.09
CA ALA A 335 -5.17 11.48 -0.44
C ALA A 335 -4.35 10.91 0.71
N PHE A 336 -3.37 10.08 0.35
CA PHE A 336 -2.28 9.69 1.24
C PHE A 336 -1.10 10.64 0.99
N LEU A 337 -0.43 11.06 2.06
CA LEU A 337 0.88 11.72 1.95
C LEU A 337 1.99 10.67 1.85
N TYR A 338 3.23 11.11 1.63
CA TYR A 338 4.34 10.22 1.30
C TYR A 338 4.44 8.99 2.20
N GLY A 339 4.59 7.81 1.58
CA GLY A 339 4.76 6.51 2.21
C GLY A 339 3.90 5.43 1.55
N GLY A 340 3.92 4.21 2.08
CA GLY A 340 3.09 3.10 1.56
C GLY A 340 1.63 3.24 1.98
N SER A 341 0.68 2.97 1.09
CA SER A 341 -0.74 2.99 1.46
C SER A 341 -1.52 1.86 0.81
N THR A 342 -2.67 1.55 1.40
CA THR A 342 -3.58 0.53 0.89
C THR A 342 -5.01 0.98 1.09
N VAL A 343 -5.86 0.70 0.11
CA VAL A 343 -7.31 0.84 0.23
C VAL A 343 -7.91 -0.55 0.17
N ILE A 344 -8.62 -0.94 1.22
CA ILE A 344 -9.36 -2.20 1.25
C ILE A 344 -10.83 -1.89 1.02
N VAL A 345 -11.48 -2.63 0.14
CA VAL A 345 -12.93 -2.56 -0.07
C VAL A 345 -13.54 -3.91 0.26
N VAL A 346 -14.56 -3.93 1.12
CA VAL A 346 -15.27 -5.15 1.52
C VAL A 346 -16.72 -5.05 1.09
N TYR A 347 -17.20 -6.11 0.43
CA TYR A 347 -18.56 -6.22 -0.08
C TYR A 347 -19.31 -7.36 0.64
N PRO A 348 -20.61 -7.22 0.95
CA PRO A 348 -21.42 -8.30 1.48
C PRO A 348 -21.51 -9.47 0.50
N LYS A 349 -21.82 -10.65 1.02
CA LYS A 349 -22.02 -11.85 0.20
C LYS A 349 -23.10 -11.62 -0.86
N GLY A 350 -22.76 -11.87 -2.12
CA GLY A 350 -23.69 -11.75 -3.26
C GLY A 350 -23.91 -10.32 -3.76
N GLU A 351 -23.31 -9.32 -3.14
CA GLU A 351 -23.48 -7.91 -3.55
C GLU A 351 -22.68 -7.57 -4.82
N VAL A 352 -21.50 -8.16 -4.98
CA VAL A 352 -20.61 -7.97 -6.12
C VAL A 352 -20.00 -9.31 -6.52
N GLU A 353 -20.14 -9.68 -7.79
CA GLU A 353 -19.29 -10.68 -8.43
C GLU A 353 -18.04 -9.99 -8.97
N LEU A 354 -16.88 -10.33 -8.39
CA LEU A 354 -15.58 -9.79 -8.79
C LEU A 354 -15.17 -10.37 -10.15
N ASP A 355 -14.52 -9.56 -10.98
CA ASP A 355 -14.09 -9.98 -12.31
C ASP A 355 -13.10 -11.17 -12.20
N GLN A 356 -13.36 -12.20 -13.00
CA GLN A 356 -12.71 -13.51 -12.84
C GLN A 356 -11.20 -13.49 -13.11
N ASP A 357 -10.73 -12.56 -13.96
CA ASP A 357 -9.31 -12.37 -14.21
C ASP A 357 -8.56 -11.89 -12.96
N LEU A 358 -9.13 -10.93 -12.22
CA LEU A 358 -8.57 -10.43 -10.96
C LEU A 358 -8.54 -11.52 -9.88
N VAL A 359 -9.61 -12.30 -9.77
CA VAL A 359 -9.70 -13.41 -8.80
C VAL A 359 -8.67 -14.50 -9.12
N LYS A 360 -8.53 -14.89 -10.39
CA LYS A 360 -7.52 -15.88 -10.82
C LYS A 360 -6.10 -15.40 -10.59
N ASN A 361 -5.80 -14.14 -10.91
CA ASN A 361 -4.48 -13.58 -10.66
C ASN A 361 -4.14 -13.60 -9.15
N SER A 362 -5.13 -13.29 -8.30
CA SER A 362 -4.93 -13.22 -6.85
C SER A 362 -4.84 -14.60 -6.18
N THR A 363 -5.45 -15.63 -6.76
CA THR A 363 -5.54 -16.98 -6.14
C THR A 363 -4.64 -18.01 -6.81
N GLU A 364 -4.76 -18.18 -8.13
CA GLU A 364 -4.00 -19.19 -8.89
C GLU A 364 -2.58 -18.72 -9.18
N GLN A 365 -2.39 -17.43 -9.46
CA GLN A 365 -1.08 -16.84 -9.75
C GLN A 365 -0.39 -16.24 -8.53
N ASN A 366 -1.13 -16.10 -7.42
CA ASN A 366 -0.72 -15.41 -6.19
C ASN A 366 0.01 -14.08 -6.48
N CYS A 367 -0.60 -13.25 -7.32
CA CYS A 367 0.04 -12.10 -7.92
C CYS A 367 -0.90 -10.91 -7.92
N GLU A 368 -0.37 -9.73 -7.59
CA GLU A 368 -1.11 -8.49 -7.75
C GLU A 368 -1.33 -8.16 -9.22
N THR A 369 -2.40 -7.43 -9.49
CA THR A 369 -2.75 -6.94 -10.83
C THR A 369 -2.69 -5.41 -10.87
N LEU A 370 -1.96 -4.85 -11.82
CA LEU A 370 -1.92 -3.41 -12.06
C LEU A 370 -3.29 -2.95 -12.59
N VAL A 371 -3.92 -2.05 -11.87
CA VAL A 371 -5.21 -1.45 -12.24
C VAL A 371 -5.22 0.04 -11.93
N ARG A 372 -6.09 0.77 -12.62
CA ARG A 372 -6.24 2.21 -12.47
C ARG A 372 -7.60 2.58 -11.89
N VAL A 373 -7.68 3.75 -11.26
CA VAL A 373 -8.96 4.35 -10.84
C VAL A 373 -9.97 4.27 -11.99
N GLY A 374 -11.19 3.88 -11.67
CA GLY A 374 -12.30 3.85 -12.62
C GLY A 374 -12.43 2.55 -13.41
N TRP A 375 -11.37 1.73 -13.54
CA TRP A 375 -11.48 0.41 -14.14
C TRP A 375 -12.46 -0.45 -13.33
N ARG A 376 -13.30 -1.23 -14.03
CA ARG A 376 -14.25 -2.13 -13.38
C ARG A 376 -13.49 -3.19 -12.60
N VAL A 377 -13.94 -3.54 -11.40
CA VAL A 377 -13.39 -4.63 -10.57
C VAL A 377 -14.40 -5.76 -10.38
N GLY A 378 -15.68 -5.48 -10.61
CA GLY A 378 -16.78 -6.42 -10.54
C GLY A 378 -18.10 -5.74 -10.84
N ALA A 379 -19.19 -6.48 -10.75
CA ALA A 379 -20.54 -5.92 -10.83
C ALA A 379 -21.50 -6.69 -9.93
N GLY A 380 -22.58 -6.04 -9.51
CA GLY A 380 -23.71 -6.71 -8.87
C GLY A 380 -24.48 -7.62 -9.85
N PRO A 381 -25.21 -8.62 -9.34
CA PRO A 381 -26.00 -9.57 -10.13
C PRO A 381 -27.14 -8.90 -10.92
#